data_AF-A0A7C2A714-F1
#
_entry.id   AF-A0A7C2A714-F1
#
_cell.length_a   1.000
_cell.length_b   1.000
_cell.length_c   1.000
_cell.angle_alpha   90.00
_cell.angle_beta   90.00
_cell.angle_gamma   90.00
#
_symmetry.space_group_name_H-M   'P 1'
#
loop_
_entity.id
_entity.type
_entity.pdbx_description
1 polymer ?
#
loop_
_entity_poly.entity_id
_entity_poly.type
_entity_poly.pdbx_seq_one_letter_code
_entity_poly.pdbx_strand_id
1 'polypeptide(L)'
;MSTFEFSAGRPRKTEWTLGQLLFLNGDAPIARALKSRIVGIKSRRNFRRFTFRVKSRETYSDPSGHLASVLFPSVNLRTITQGQNKSRTPSNERVLAWCLCPAWNWWGSAWSSTTNSYNLSRSQTISPDIRDPTNQNLICKHLVKVAQELEGRTFRGLIRQFKKLPPVTSADIRQMLPGLKAALDRYGHSAKEIKVFAETIDPVNYETLLEKHNLLVSSSKESTELFDYSNSDLGITLPADF
;
A
#
# COMPACT_ATOMS: atom_id res chain seq x y z
N MET A 1 5.34 9.26 39.26
CA MET A 1 5.76 8.51 38.06
C MET A 1 4.53 8.33 37.19
N SER A 2 4.45 9.07 36.08
CA SER A 2 3.33 8.99 35.13
C SER A 2 3.60 7.84 34.15
N THR A 3 2.75 6.83 34.15
CA THR A 3 2.73 5.78 33.14
C THR A 3 2.17 6.37 31.85
N PHE A 4 3.03 6.60 30.87
CA PHE A 4 2.60 6.86 29.49
C PHE A 4 1.93 5.60 28.95
N GLU A 5 0.60 5.56 28.98
CA GLU A 5 -0.17 4.62 28.18
C GLU A 5 0.06 4.95 26.70
N PHE A 6 0.95 4.19 26.06
CA PHE A 6 0.96 4.09 24.61
C PHE A 6 -0.34 3.39 24.19
N SER A 7 -1.43 4.13 24.08
CA SER A 7 -2.50 3.70 23.19
C SER A 7 -1.85 3.49 21.82
N ALA A 8 -1.97 2.30 21.26
CA ALA A 8 -1.55 2.00 19.89
C ALA A 8 -2.43 2.83 18.95
N GLY A 9 -2.12 4.12 18.86
CA GLY A 9 -2.85 5.09 18.07
C GLY A 9 -2.83 4.61 16.62
N ARG A 10 -4.02 4.50 16.03
CA ARG A 10 -4.18 4.16 14.61
C ARG A 10 -3.24 5.09 13.80
N PRO A 11 -2.45 4.56 12.85
CA PRO A 11 -1.52 5.39 12.10
C PRO A 11 -2.30 6.54 11.46
N ARG A 12 -1.89 7.78 11.75
CA ARG A 12 -2.49 8.96 11.11
C ARG A 12 -2.27 8.81 9.60
N LYS A 13 -3.35 8.98 8.83
CA LYS A 13 -3.32 8.92 7.37
C LYS A 13 -2.65 10.20 6.87
N THR A 14 -1.33 10.18 6.74
CA THR A 14 -0.58 11.30 6.16
C THR A 14 -0.75 11.27 4.64
N GLU A 15 -0.88 12.44 4.00
CA GLU A 15 -0.88 12.55 2.54
C GLU A 15 0.54 12.81 2.05
N TRP A 16 0.98 12.02 1.07
CA TRP A 16 2.28 12.18 0.41
C TRP A 16 2.09 12.46 -1.08
N THR A 17 3.10 12.93 -1.78
CA THR A 17 3.20 12.72 -3.23
C THR A 17 4.02 11.44 -3.50
N LEU A 18 3.88 10.82 -4.67
CA LEU A 18 4.76 9.70 -5.04
C LEU A 18 6.24 10.12 -5.04
N GLY A 19 6.54 11.36 -5.46
CA GLY A 19 7.89 11.91 -5.37
C GLY A 19 8.42 11.97 -3.93
N GLN A 20 7.57 12.36 -2.96
CA GLN A 20 7.93 12.28 -1.54
C GLN A 20 8.16 10.84 -1.09
N LEU A 21 7.41 9.87 -1.62
CA LEU A 21 7.68 8.45 -1.34
C LEU A 21 9.03 7.98 -1.90
N LEU A 22 9.58 8.61 -2.93
CA LEU A 22 10.88 8.23 -3.48
C LEU A 22 12.02 8.99 -2.80
N PHE A 23 11.84 10.30 -2.60
CA PHE A 23 12.88 11.23 -2.18
C PHE A 23 13.11 11.28 -0.66
N LEU A 24 12.09 11.00 0.15
CA LEU A 24 12.22 11.05 1.61
C LEU A 24 12.97 9.85 2.20
N ASN A 25 13.43 8.90 1.37
CA ASN A 25 14.19 7.74 1.83
C ASN A 25 15.66 7.86 1.48
N GLY A 26 16.53 7.37 2.36
CA GLY A 26 17.93 7.20 2.02
C GLY A 26 18.16 6.15 0.92
N ASP A 27 19.38 6.07 0.41
CA ASP A 27 19.77 5.19 -0.71
C ASP A 27 19.52 3.70 -0.41
N ALA A 28 19.63 3.29 0.87
CA ALA A 28 19.49 1.89 1.28
C ALA A 28 18.06 1.32 1.07
N PRO A 29 16.97 1.92 1.55
CA PRO A 29 15.60 1.50 1.20
C PRO A 29 15.35 1.40 -0.32
N ILE A 30 15.88 2.35 -1.10
CA ILE A 30 15.76 2.36 -2.57
C ILE A 30 16.47 1.14 -3.17
N ALA A 31 17.73 0.90 -2.78
CA ALA A 31 18.50 -0.25 -3.26
C ALA A 31 17.87 -1.60 -2.87
N ARG A 32 17.27 -1.71 -1.67
CA ARG A 32 16.55 -2.92 -1.23
C ARG A 32 15.22 -3.10 -1.96
N ALA A 33 14.51 -2.01 -2.28
CA ALA A 33 13.29 -2.04 -3.07
C ALA A 33 13.52 -2.64 -4.46
N LEU A 34 14.66 -2.32 -5.11
CA LEU A 34 15.02 -2.88 -6.43
C LEU A 34 15.05 -4.40 -6.46
N LYS A 35 15.46 -5.05 -5.36
CA LYS A 35 15.53 -6.52 -5.24
C LYS A 35 14.17 -7.18 -4.96
N SER A 36 13.11 -6.39 -4.76
CA SER A 36 11.78 -6.89 -4.43
C SER A 36 10.94 -7.16 -5.68
N ARG A 37 10.16 -8.24 -5.65
CA ARG A 37 9.13 -8.53 -6.65
C ARG A 37 7.81 -7.89 -6.21
N ILE A 38 7.11 -7.26 -7.14
CA ILE A 38 5.80 -6.67 -6.90
C ILE A 38 4.77 -7.32 -7.82
N VAL A 39 3.57 -7.57 -7.29
CA VAL A 39 2.44 -8.12 -8.05
C VAL A 39 1.20 -7.31 -7.68
N GLY A 40 0.47 -6.81 -8.68
CA GLY A 40 -0.80 -6.13 -8.46
C GLY A 40 -1.87 -7.10 -7.98
N ILE A 41 -2.78 -6.60 -7.14
CA ILE A 41 -3.97 -7.31 -6.67
C ILE A 41 -5.18 -6.59 -7.24
N LYS A 42 -6.09 -7.34 -7.87
CA LYS A 42 -7.29 -6.78 -8.50
C LYS A 42 -8.25 -6.24 -7.43
N SER A 43 -8.24 -4.92 -7.22
CA SER A 43 -9.19 -4.21 -6.36
C SER A 43 -10.54 -4.03 -7.07
N ARG A 44 -11.67 -4.28 -6.41
CA ARG A 44 -13.02 -4.16 -6.99
C ARG A 44 -13.95 -3.17 -6.27
N ARG A 45 -13.69 -2.79 -5.02
CA ARG A 45 -14.56 -1.84 -4.29
C ARG A 45 -14.15 -0.39 -4.47
N ASN A 46 -12.85 -0.11 -4.47
CA ASN A 46 -12.32 1.24 -4.60
C ASN A 46 -11.40 1.33 -5.81
N PHE A 47 -11.90 1.93 -6.89
CA PHE A 47 -11.15 2.07 -8.15
C PHE A 47 -9.94 2.99 -8.02
N ARG A 48 -9.99 3.97 -7.11
CA ARG A 48 -8.88 4.89 -6.85
C ARG A 48 -7.76 4.24 -6.05
N ARG A 49 -7.96 3.03 -5.54
CA ARG A 49 -6.98 2.27 -4.77
C ARG A 49 -6.33 1.21 -5.64
N PHE A 50 -5.00 1.20 -5.61
CA PHE A 50 -4.18 0.14 -6.18
C PHE A 50 -3.52 -0.63 -5.04
N THR A 51 -3.77 -1.94 -5.01
CA THR A 51 -3.23 -2.83 -3.99
C THR A 51 -2.20 -3.74 -4.64
N PHE A 52 -1.13 -4.03 -3.91
CA PHE A 52 0.02 -4.79 -4.37
C PHE A 52 0.45 -5.77 -3.29
N ARG A 53 0.99 -6.91 -3.71
CA ARG A 53 1.81 -7.78 -2.87
C ARG A 53 3.27 -7.57 -3.23
N VAL A 54 4.07 -7.18 -2.25
CA VAL A 54 5.51 -6.95 -2.43
C VAL A 54 6.30 -8.01 -1.67
N LYS A 55 7.04 -8.84 -2.41
CA LYS A 55 7.89 -9.91 -1.87
C LYS A 55 9.36 -9.50 -2.01
N SER A 56 10.04 -9.29 -0.89
CA SER A 56 11.50 -9.11 -0.89
C SER A 56 12.22 -10.46 -0.86
N ARG A 57 13.47 -10.47 -1.33
CA ARG A 57 14.36 -11.65 -1.31
C ARG A 57 15.19 -11.78 -0.04
N GLU A 58 14.98 -10.89 0.93
CA GLU A 58 15.75 -10.85 2.17
C GLU A 58 15.23 -11.91 3.14
N THR A 59 16.15 -12.60 3.83
CA THR A 59 15.84 -13.72 4.73
C THR A 59 14.98 -13.32 5.94
N TYR A 60 15.09 -12.07 6.36
CA TYR A 60 14.31 -11.47 7.45
C TYR A 60 12.99 -10.83 6.98
N SER A 61 12.70 -10.87 5.68
CA SER A 61 11.43 -10.38 5.13
C SER A 61 10.42 -11.51 5.02
N ASP A 62 9.13 -11.20 5.16
CA ASP A 62 8.08 -12.21 4.99
C ASP A 62 8.21 -12.89 3.60
N PRO A 63 8.43 -14.21 3.54
CA PRO A 63 8.57 -14.94 2.28
C PRO A 63 7.27 -14.96 1.48
N SER A 64 6.11 -14.73 2.10
CA SER A 64 4.81 -14.57 1.43
C SER A 64 4.62 -13.16 0.87
N GLY A 65 5.44 -12.20 1.33
CA GLY A 65 5.38 -10.79 0.95
C GLY A 65 4.35 -9.99 1.75
N HIS A 66 4.44 -8.67 1.64
CA HIS A 66 3.58 -7.74 2.36
C HIS A 66 2.55 -7.11 1.43
N LEU A 67 1.32 -6.96 1.94
CA LEU A 67 0.30 -6.16 1.28
C LEU A 67 0.66 -4.68 1.40
N ALA A 68 0.67 -3.98 0.28
CA ALA A 68 0.81 -2.54 0.21
C ALA A 68 -0.32 -1.97 -0.63
N SER A 69 -0.85 -0.81 -0.25
CA SER A 69 -1.96 -0.17 -0.94
C SER A 69 -1.74 1.32 -1.02
N VAL A 70 -2.04 1.89 -2.18
CA VAL A 70 -2.03 3.33 -2.42
C VAL A 70 -3.41 3.78 -2.92
N LEU A 71 -3.87 4.94 -2.45
CA LEU A 71 -5.16 5.53 -2.80
C LEU A 71 -4.92 6.97 -3.26
N PHE A 72 -5.49 7.33 -4.39
CA PHE A 72 -5.42 8.67 -4.96
C PHE A 72 -6.73 9.42 -4.70
N PRO A 73 -6.91 10.09 -3.54
CA PRO A 73 -8.19 10.65 -3.13
C PRO A 73 -8.71 11.74 -4.08
N SER A 74 -7.81 12.55 -4.66
CA SER A 74 -8.16 13.68 -5.52
C SER A 74 -8.32 13.33 -7.00
N VAL A 75 -8.15 12.06 -7.36
CA VAL A 75 -8.21 11.62 -8.76
C VAL A 75 -9.56 10.98 -9.04
N ASN A 76 -10.32 11.58 -9.95
CA ASN A 76 -11.49 10.94 -10.52
C ASN A 76 -11.04 10.06 -11.70
N LEU A 77 -11.06 8.74 -11.52
CA LEU A 77 -10.62 7.81 -12.58
C LEU A 77 -11.67 7.65 -13.70
N ARG A 78 -12.94 8.03 -13.48
CA ARG A 78 -13.98 7.99 -14.53
C ARG A 78 -13.64 8.94 -15.68
N THR A 79 -13.25 10.17 -15.34
CA THR A 79 -12.87 11.18 -16.35
C THR A 79 -11.64 10.75 -17.14
N ILE A 80 -10.67 10.10 -16.49
CA ILE A 80 -9.47 9.51 -17.14
C ILE A 80 -9.87 8.42 -18.14
N THR A 81 -10.84 7.57 -17.80
CA THR A 81 -11.31 6.51 -18.70
C THR A 81 -12.12 7.02 -19.88
N GLN A 82 -12.83 8.15 -19.72
CA GLN A 82 -13.63 8.81 -20.77
C GLN A 82 -12.78 9.68 -21.71
N GLY A 83 -11.45 9.69 -21.54
CA GLY A 83 -10.52 10.30 -22.48
C GLY A 83 -10.15 11.75 -22.19
N GLN A 84 -10.74 12.36 -21.16
CA GLN A 84 -10.23 13.60 -20.58
C GLN A 84 -8.98 13.25 -19.73
N ASN A 85 -7.87 13.95 -19.93
CA ASN A 85 -6.63 13.75 -19.14
C ASN A 85 -5.96 12.36 -19.28
N LYS A 86 -5.90 11.81 -20.51
CA LYS A 86 -5.21 10.52 -20.81
C LYS A 86 -3.73 10.48 -20.39
N SER A 87 -3.09 11.65 -20.34
CA SER A 87 -1.67 11.82 -19.95
C SER A 87 -1.48 12.02 -18.45
N ARG A 88 -2.54 12.06 -17.63
CA ARG A 88 -2.41 12.25 -16.19
C ARG A 88 -1.63 11.09 -15.57
N THR A 89 -0.56 11.41 -14.85
CA THR A 89 0.35 10.46 -14.22
C THR A 89 0.16 10.46 -12.70
N PRO A 90 0.38 9.31 -12.03
CA PRO A 90 0.37 9.24 -10.57
C PRO A 90 1.46 10.08 -9.89
N SER A 91 2.60 10.33 -10.55
CA SER A 91 3.80 10.93 -9.95
C SER A 91 3.54 12.29 -9.28
N ASN A 92 2.62 13.07 -9.85
CA ASN A 92 2.31 14.43 -9.41
C ASN A 92 1.10 14.51 -8.48
N GLU A 93 0.47 13.36 -8.17
CA GLU A 93 -0.75 13.33 -7.38
C GLU A 93 -0.47 13.12 -5.89
N ARG A 94 -1.34 13.71 -5.06
CA ARG A 94 -1.41 13.37 -3.64
C ARG A 94 -1.96 11.95 -3.49
N VAL A 95 -1.33 11.19 -2.61
CA VAL A 95 -1.60 9.78 -2.36
C VAL A 95 -1.63 9.51 -0.87
N LEU A 96 -2.58 8.65 -0.48
CA LEU A 96 -2.58 7.97 0.81
C LEU A 96 -1.93 6.60 0.59
N ALA A 97 -0.92 6.26 1.37
CA ALA A 97 -0.23 4.98 1.25
C ALA A 97 -0.29 4.19 2.56
N TRP A 98 -0.32 2.87 2.46
CA TRP A 98 -0.32 1.95 3.61
C TRP A 98 0.35 0.61 3.26
N CYS A 99 1.04 -0.06 4.20
CA CYS A 99 1.58 -1.42 4.04
C CYS A 99 1.54 -2.19 5.36
N LEU A 100 1.26 -3.49 5.25
CA LEU A 100 1.21 -4.46 6.35
C LEU A 100 2.55 -4.71 7.05
N CYS A 101 3.68 -4.33 6.44
CA CYS A 101 4.96 -4.65 7.03
C CYS A 101 5.05 -4.05 8.44
N PRO A 102 5.56 -4.81 9.44
CA PRO A 102 5.76 -4.27 10.79
C PRO A 102 6.68 -3.05 10.74
N ALA A 103 7.52 -2.99 9.71
CA ALA A 103 8.34 -1.89 9.27
C ALA A 103 7.57 -0.63 8.77
N TRP A 104 6.43 -0.25 9.34
CA TRP A 104 5.68 0.95 8.92
C TRP A 104 6.02 2.23 9.73
N ASN A 105 6.34 3.33 9.03
CA ASN A 105 6.73 4.69 9.51
C ASN A 105 7.80 4.69 10.62
N TRP A 106 9.06 4.98 10.25
CA TRP A 106 10.19 5.02 11.19
C TRP A 106 10.90 6.35 11.14
N TRP A 107 11.39 6.84 12.28
CA TRP A 107 12.46 7.82 12.19
C TRP A 107 13.73 7.13 11.69
N GLY A 108 14.54 7.88 10.94
CA GLY A 108 15.86 7.40 10.51
C GLY A 108 16.78 7.04 11.66
N SER A 109 17.59 6.02 11.40
CA SER A 109 18.70 5.44 12.20
C SER A 109 18.51 5.42 13.72
N ALA A 110 17.71 4.52 14.32
CA ALA A 110 17.56 4.40 15.80
C ALA A 110 17.60 5.79 16.50
N TRP A 111 16.78 6.68 15.94
CA TRP A 111 16.55 8.09 16.25
C TRP A 111 17.73 9.10 16.20
N SER A 112 18.76 8.81 15.40
CA SER A 112 20.03 9.56 15.26
C SER A 112 21.13 9.18 16.28
N SER A 113 21.11 7.93 16.78
CA SER A 113 21.78 7.41 18.01
C SER A 113 20.99 7.80 19.28
N THR A 114 21.23 7.19 20.45
CA THR A 114 20.49 7.41 21.74
C THR A 114 20.58 8.81 22.36
N THR A 115 21.14 9.77 21.62
CA THR A 115 21.15 11.20 21.89
C THR A 115 21.04 11.90 20.52
N ASN A 116 20.76 13.19 20.45
CA ASN A 116 21.48 13.96 19.44
C ASN A 116 22.96 13.94 19.83
N SER A 117 23.77 13.07 19.22
CA SER A 117 25.14 13.31 18.71
C SER A 117 25.80 11.98 18.28
N TYR A 118 25.45 11.46 17.10
CA TYR A 118 26.46 11.06 16.12
C TYR A 118 25.85 11.04 14.72
N ASN A 119 26.55 11.72 13.81
CA ASN A 119 26.17 11.94 12.43
C ASN A 119 26.38 10.64 11.63
N LEU A 120 25.31 10.02 11.14
CA LEU A 120 25.42 8.82 10.30
C LEU A 120 25.21 9.19 8.84
N SER A 121 26.31 9.08 8.10
CA SER A 121 26.44 9.24 6.66
C SER A 121 25.54 8.30 5.85
N ARG A 122 25.33 8.65 4.58
CA ARG A 122 24.31 8.16 3.62
C ARG A 122 24.26 6.65 3.29
N SER A 123 25.00 5.75 3.96
CA SER A 123 24.98 4.33 3.61
C SER A 123 25.01 3.40 4.83
N GLN A 124 23.85 2.85 5.23
CA GLN A 124 23.79 1.71 6.15
C GLN A 124 22.74 0.65 5.77
N THR A 125 23.08 -0.61 6.05
CA THR A 125 22.40 -1.84 5.62
C THR A 125 21.53 -2.50 6.71
N ILE A 126 21.37 -1.88 7.88
CA ILE A 126 20.56 -2.42 9.01
C ILE A 126 19.13 -1.83 8.97
N SER A 127 18.14 -2.51 9.56
CA SER A 127 16.74 -2.03 9.67
C SER A 127 16.59 -1.17 10.94
N PRO A 128 15.87 -0.03 10.92
CA PRO A 128 15.67 0.77 12.13
C PRO A 128 14.70 0.10 13.12
N ASP A 129 14.99 0.24 14.42
CA ASP A 129 14.22 -0.35 15.53
C ASP A 129 13.30 0.66 16.27
N ILE A 130 13.34 1.95 15.95
CA ILE A 130 12.52 3.00 16.60
C ILE A 130 11.42 3.52 15.65
N ARG A 131 10.16 3.24 16.00
CA ARG A 131 8.98 3.66 15.22
C ARG A 131 8.74 5.14 15.33
N ASP A 132 8.16 5.74 14.29
CA ASP A 132 7.76 7.13 14.30
C ASP A 132 6.40 7.37 14.94
N PRO A 133 6.34 7.87 16.21
CA PRO A 133 5.07 8.18 16.86
C PRO A 133 4.29 9.30 16.16
N THR A 134 4.93 10.12 15.35
CA THR A 134 4.32 11.24 14.62
C THR A 134 3.83 10.87 13.22
N ASN A 135 4.24 9.71 12.67
CA ASN A 135 3.95 9.26 11.30
C ASN A 135 4.44 10.22 10.19
N GLN A 136 5.58 10.87 10.38
CA GLN A 136 6.16 11.91 9.52
C GLN A 136 7.43 11.47 8.76
N ASN A 137 8.11 10.40 9.16
CA ASN A 137 9.42 9.99 8.64
C ASN A 137 9.51 8.51 8.20
N LEU A 138 10.39 8.30 7.21
CA LEU A 138 10.74 7.10 6.43
C LEU A 138 9.64 6.07 6.17
N ILE A 139 9.40 5.84 4.88
CA ILE A 139 8.50 4.79 4.42
C ILE A 139 9.26 3.47 4.24
N CYS A 140 8.53 2.36 4.29
CA CYS A 140 9.15 1.06 4.09
C CYS A 140 9.60 0.85 2.63
N LYS A 141 10.61 0.01 2.43
CA LYS A 141 11.07 -0.42 1.09
C LYS A 141 9.93 -0.94 0.18
N HIS A 142 8.85 -1.49 0.75
CA HIS A 142 7.72 -1.97 -0.02
C HIS A 142 6.94 -0.84 -0.67
N LEU A 143 6.72 0.28 0.04
CA LEU A 143 6.13 1.46 -0.57
C LEU A 143 7.06 2.13 -1.56
N VAL A 144 8.37 2.14 -1.30
CA VAL A 144 9.34 2.62 -2.29
C VAL A 144 9.19 1.81 -3.57
N LYS A 145 9.07 0.47 -3.46
CA LYS A 145 8.84 -0.39 -4.61
C LYS A 145 7.50 -0.11 -5.30
N VAL A 146 6.44 0.15 -4.54
CA VAL A 146 5.14 0.55 -5.11
C VAL A 146 5.26 1.89 -5.83
N ALA A 147 5.93 2.88 -5.25
CA ALA A 147 6.16 4.18 -5.86
C ALA A 147 6.93 4.06 -7.18
N GLN A 148 8.02 3.28 -7.20
CA GLN A 148 8.78 2.96 -8.42
C GLN A 148 7.93 2.25 -9.49
N GLU A 149 7.04 1.34 -9.08
CA GLU A 149 6.15 0.64 -10.03
C GLU A 149 5.12 1.59 -10.65
N LEU A 150 4.69 2.61 -9.91
CA LEU A 150 3.72 3.61 -10.36
C LEU A 150 4.38 4.75 -11.13
N GLU A 151 5.65 5.04 -10.84
CA GLU A 151 6.46 6.04 -11.51
C GLU A 151 6.59 5.73 -13.00
N GLY A 152 6.39 6.75 -13.84
CA GLY A 152 6.44 6.61 -15.30
C GLY A 152 5.21 5.96 -15.94
N ARG A 153 4.19 5.57 -15.18
CA ARG A 153 2.92 5.08 -15.73
C ARG A 153 1.87 6.18 -15.83
N THR A 154 0.95 6.05 -16.78
CA THR A 154 -0.29 6.85 -16.78
C THR A 154 -1.36 6.12 -15.98
N PHE A 155 -2.32 6.85 -15.40
CA PHE A 155 -3.48 6.21 -14.75
C PHE A 155 -4.24 5.29 -15.71
N ARG A 156 -4.36 5.67 -16.99
CA ARG A 156 -4.98 4.82 -18.02
C ARG A 156 -4.25 3.49 -18.18
N GLY A 157 -2.91 3.54 -18.24
CA GLY A 157 -2.07 2.34 -18.32
C GLY A 157 -2.23 1.44 -17.09
N LEU A 158 -2.22 2.03 -15.89
CA LEU A 158 -2.43 1.32 -14.63
C LEU A 158 -3.80 0.64 -14.55
N ILE A 159 -4.87 1.37 -14.86
CA ILE A 159 -6.23 0.83 -14.88
C ILE A 159 -6.31 -0.36 -15.86
N ARG A 160 -5.76 -0.21 -17.07
CA ARG A 160 -5.76 -1.29 -18.07
C ARG A 160 -5.00 -2.52 -17.56
N GLN A 161 -3.85 -2.33 -16.92
CA GLN A 161 -3.08 -3.43 -16.32
C GLN A 161 -3.87 -4.13 -15.21
N PHE A 162 -4.44 -3.37 -14.27
CA PHE A 162 -5.21 -3.93 -13.14
C PHE A 162 -6.50 -4.62 -13.58
N LYS A 163 -7.15 -4.13 -14.64
CA LYS A 163 -8.33 -4.80 -15.24
C LYS A 163 -8.00 -6.22 -15.73
N LYS A 164 -6.81 -6.40 -16.32
CA LYS A 164 -6.32 -7.68 -16.85
C LYS A 164 -5.83 -8.65 -15.77
N LEU A 165 -5.67 -8.21 -14.52
CA LEU A 165 -5.26 -9.11 -13.44
C LEU A 165 -6.33 -10.18 -13.18
N PRO A 166 -5.92 -11.41 -12.80
CA PRO A 166 -6.86 -12.40 -12.32
C PRO A 166 -7.54 -11.92 -11.02
N PRO A 167 -8.77 -12.38 -10.72
CA PRO A 167 -9.37 -12.17 -9.41
C PRO A 167 -8.52 -12.82 -8.31
N VAL A 168 -8.62 -12.28 -7.10
CA VAL A 168 -8.02 -12.89 -5.91
C VAL A 168 -8.62 -14.27 -5.69
N THR A 169 -7.80 -15.26 -5.37
CA THR A 169 -8.22 -16.63 -5.07
C THR A 169 -8.07 -16.94 -3.58
N SER A 170 -8.69 -18.03 -3.13
CA SER A 170 -8.50 -18.51 -1.74
C SER A 170 -7.05 -18.90 -1.47
N ALA A 171 -6.29 -19.30 -2.51
CA ALA A 171 -4.86 -19.58 -2.38
C ALA A 171 -4.06 -18.30 -2.10
N ASP A 172 -4.38 -17.20 -2.78
CA ASP A 172 -3.76 -15.90 -2.51
C ASP A 172 -4.03 -15.44 -1.09
N ILE A 173 -5.28 -15.57 -0.63
CA ILE A 173 -5.69 -15.22 0.74
C ILE A 173 -4.93 -16.06 1.77
N ARG A 174 -4.85 -17.38 1.58
CA ARG A 174 -4.07 -18.26 2.47
C ARG A 174 -2.61 -17.85 2.57
N GLN A 175 -2.00 -17.41 1.45
CA GLN A 175 -0.62 -16.93 1.45
C GLN A 175 -0.47 -15.60 2.24
N MET A 176 -1.46 -14.72 2.18
CA MET A 176 -1.43 -13.44 2.90
C MET A 176 -1.82 -13.57 4.39
N LEU A 177 -2.56 -14.63 4.75
CA LEU A 177 -3.18 -14.77 6.07
C LEU A 177 -2.21 -14.66 7.26
N PRO A 178 -0.99 -15.23 7.24
CA PRO A 178 -0.03 -15.05 8.34
C PRO A 178 0.30 -13.57 8.59
N GLY A 179 0.58 -12.80 7.54
CA GLY A 179 0.88 -11.38 7.62
C GLY A 179 -0.31 -10.54 8.10
N LEU A 180 -1.54 -10.94 7.70
CA LEU A 180 -2.79 -10.31 8.15
C LEU A 180 -3.04 -10.54 9.65
N LYS A 181 -2.90 -11.79 10.12
CA LYS A 181 -3.05 -12.14 11.55
C LYS A 181 -2.05 -11.37 12.41
N ALA A 182 -0.79 -11.32 11.99
CA ALA A 182 0.25 -10.59 12.69
C ALA A 182 -0.02 -9.08 12.73
N ALA A 183 -0.67 -8.51 11.71
CA ALA A 183 -1.05 -7.10 11.74
C ALA A 183 -2.24 -6.83 12.67
N LEU A 184 -3.26 -7.69 12.66
CA LEU A 184 -4.40 -7.58 13.56
C LEU A 184 -3.98 -7.65 15.03
N ASP A 185 -3.09 -8.60 15.36
CA ASP A 185 -2.49 -8.74 16.69
C ASP A 185 -1.79 -7.45 17.13
N ARG A 186 -0.93 -6.88 16.27
CA ARG A 186 -0.28 -5.58 16.53
C ARG A 186 -1.26 -4.41 16.69
N TYR A 187 -2.45 -4.51 16.11
CA TYR A 187 -3.50 -3.50 16.22
C TYR A 187 -4.40 -3.71 17.44
N GLY A 188 -4.06 -4.67 18.31
CA GLY A 188 -4.76 -4.92 19.56
C GLY A 188 -6.05 -5.72 19.41
N HIS A 189 -6.25 -6.41 18.27
CA HIS A 189 -7.38 -7.33 18.14
C HIS A 189 -7.17 -8.56 19.02
N SER A 190 -8.25 -9.02 19.65
CA SER A 190 -8.23 -10.23 20.47
C SER A 190 -7.99 -11.50 19.64
N ALA A 191 -7.47 -12.55 20.25
CA ALA A 191 -7.27 -13.85 19.59
C ALA A 191 -8.58 -14.41 18.98
N LYS A 192 -9.72 -14.16 19.62
CA LYS A 192 -11.05 -14.54 19.11
C LYS A 192 -11.39 -13.79 17.81
N GLU A 193 -11.18 -12.48 17.76
CA GLU A 193 -11.41 -11.68 16.56
C GLU A 193 -10.49 -12.09 15.40
N ILE A 194 -9.21 -12.34 15.69
CA ILE A 194 -8.24 -12.81 14.70
C ILE A 194 -8.66 -14.17 14.14
N LYS A 195 -9.13 -15.08 15.00
CA LYS A 195 -9.66 -16.39 14.57
C LYS A 195 -10.88 -16.23 13.67
N VAL A 196 -11.88 -15.45 14.08
CA VAL A 196 -13.10 -15.19 13.28
C VAL A 196 -12.74 -14.56 11.93
N PHE A 197 -11.86 -13.56 11.92
CA PHE A 197 -11.38 -12.96 10.67
C PHE A 197 -10.75 -14.01 9.74
N ALA A 198 -9.89 -14.87 10.27
CA ALA A 198 -9.20 -15.89 9.49
C ALA A 198 -10.11 -16.99 8.94
N GLU A 199 -11.20 -17.30 9.63
CA GLU A 199 -12.19 -18.29 9.22
C GLU A 199 -13.21 -17.73 8.21
N THR A 200 -13.42 -16.41 8.22
CA THR A 200 -14.46 -15.75 7.40
C THR A 200 -13.91 -15.07 6.16
N ILE A 201 -12.61 -14.77 6.09
CA ILE A 201 -12.03 -14.10 4.92
C ILE A 201 -11.99 -15.00 3.68
N ASP A 202 -12.61 -14.53 2.61
CA ASP A 202 -12.72 -15.25 1.32
C ASP A 202 -12.59 -14.29 0.12
N PRO A 203 -12.46 -14.81 -1.12
CA PRO A 203 -12.32 -13.96 -2.31
C PRO A 203 -13.43 -12.95 -2.55
N VAL A 204 -14.64 -13.20 -2.02
CA VAL A 204 -15.81 -12.35 -2.20
C VAL A 204 -15.78 -11.18 -1.22
N ASN A 205 -15.38 -11.42 0.03
CA ASN A 205 -15.47 -10.45 1.11
C ASN A 205 -14.12 -9.83 1.54
N TYR A 206 -12.99 -10.28 0.98
CA TYR A 206 -11.66 -9.92 1.49
C TYR A 206 -11.44 -8.40 1.57
N GLU A 207 -11.76 -7.63 0.53
CA GLU A 207 -11.58 -6.17 0.56
C GLU A 207 -12.37 -5.51 1.67
N THR A 208 -13.63 -5.93 1.86
CA THR A 208 -14.52 -5.41 2.91
C THR A 208 -13.93 -5.67 4.29
N LEU A 209 -13.46 -6.90 4.55
CA LEU A 209 -12.85 -7.24 5.82
C LEU A 209 -11.53 -6.50 6.03
N LEU A 210 -10.68 -6.41 5.00
CA LEU A 210 -9.44 -5.66 5.10
C LEU A 210 -9.69 -4.18 5.38
N GLU A 211 -10.67 -3.55 4.74
CA GLU A 211 -11.06 -2.15 5.02
C GLU A 211 -11.57 -1.98 6.45
N LYS A 212 -12.50 -2.85 6.88
CA LYS A 212 -13.09 -2.83 8.23
C LYS A 212 -12.02 -2.89 9.33
N HIS A 213 -10.99 -3.69 9.11
CA HIS A 213 -9.89 -3.88 10.04
C HIS A 213 -8.70 -2.92 9.81
N ASN A 214 -8.85 -1.90 8.95
CA ASN A 214 -7.79 -0.94 8.60
C ASN A 214 -6.50 -1.61 8.06
N LEU A 215 -6.67 -2.75 7.38
CA LEU A 215 -5.61 -3.49 6.69
C LEU A 215 -5.49 -3.10 5.20
N LEU A 216 -6.17 -2.02 4.80
CA LEU A 216 -6.03 -1.35 3.51
C LEU A 216 -6.15 0.15 3.74
N VAL A 217 -5.49 0.92 2.87
CA VAL A 217 -5.70 2.37 2.84
C VAL A 217 -7.14 2.70 2.43
N SER A 218 -7.75 3.63 3.15
CA SER A 218 -9.09 4.15 2.91
C SER A 218 -9.10 5.67 3.13
N SER A 219 -9.94 6.42 2.42
CA SER A 219 -10.22 7.82 2.76
C SER A 219 -11.34 7.86 3.79
N SER A 220 -11.30 8.82 4.73
CA SER A 220 -12.43 9.09 5.64
C SER A 220 -13.67 9.58 4.90
N LYS A 221 -13.47 10.18 3.72
CA LYS A 221 -14.52 10.44 2.74
C LYS A 221 -14.79 9.15 1.98
N GLU A 222 -15.71 8.32 2.46
CA GLU A 222 -16.31 7.27 1.65
C GLU A 222 -17.02 7.93 0.47
N SER A 223 -16.41 7.93 -0.71
CA SER A 223 -17.17 8.19 -1.94
C SER A 223 -17.67 6.83 -2.42
N THR A 224 -18.97 6.63 -2.31
CA THR A 224 -19.78 5.53 -2.84
C THR A 224 -19.75 5.51 -4.38
N GLU A 225 -18.56 5.46 -4.99
CA GLU A 225 -18.42 5.25 -6.43
C GLU A 225 -18.28 3.76 -6.70
N LEU A 226 -19.37 3.01 -6.51
CA LEU A 226 -19.51 1.68 -7.09
C LEU A 226 -19.57 1.85 -8.61
N PHE A 227 -18.74 1.11 -9.34
CA PHE A 227 -18.70 1.10 -10.80
C PHE A 227 -19.06 -0.31 -11.24
N ASP A 228 -20.15 -0.41 -11.98
CA ASP A 228 -20.60 -1.67 -12.55
C ASP A 228 -19.90 -1.89 -13.89
N TYR A 229 -19.02 -2.89 -13.95
CA TYR A 229 -18.34 -3.29 -15.18
C TYR A 229 -19.20 -4.14 -16.10
N SER A 230 -20.38 -4.60 -15.65
CA SER A 230 -21.26 -5.44 -16.47
C SER A 230 -21.90 -4.67 -17.64
N ASN A 231 -21.88 -3.34 -17.61
CA ASN A 231 -22.45 -2.47 -18.65
C ASN A 231 -21.41 -1.79 -19.56
N SER A 232 -20.14 -2.20 -19.54
CA SER A 232 -19.18 -1.76 -20.55
C SER A 232 -18.88 -2.85 -21.56
N ASP A 233 -19.92 -3.42 -22.16
CA ASP A 233 -19.92 -3.67 -23.60
C ASP A 233 -19.80 -2.31 -24.28
N LEU A 234 -18.56 -1.81 -24.33
CA LEU A 234 -18.19 -0.81 -25.29
C LEU A 234 -18.25 -1.49 -26.65
N GLY A 235 -19.44 -1.45 -27.26
CA GLY A 235 -19.67 -1.53 -28.70
C GLY A 235 -18.93 -0.40 -29.40
N ILE A 236 -17.60 -0.42 -29.29
CA ILE A 236 -16.70 0.34 -30.14
C ILE A 236 -16.43 -0.59 -31.30
N THR A 237 -17.23 -0.45 -32.35
CA THR A 237 -16.76 -0.72 -33.72
C THR A 237 -15.47 0.08 -33.87
N LEU A 238 -14.34 -0.63 -33.90
CA LEU A 238 -13.08 -0.02 -34.33
C LEU A 238 -13.30 0.41 -35.79
N PRO A 239 -12.99 1.66 -36.17
CA PRO A 239 -12.88 1.96 -37.58
C PRO A 239 -11.78 1.06 -38.14
N ALA A 240 -12.12 0.34 -39.21
CA ALA A 240 -11.12 -0.25 -40.08
C ALA A 240 -10.21 0.88 -40.57
N ASP A 241 -8.92 0.55 -40.66
CA ASP A 241 -7.84 1.37 -41.23
C ASP A 241 -7.22 2.39 -40.25
N PHE A 242 -6.05 2.02 -39.70
CA PHE A 242 -4.74 2.71 -39.75
C PHE A 242 -3.75 2.11 -38.74
#